data_AF-A0A7W7N3Z9-F1
#
_entry.id   AF-A0A7W7N3Z9-F1
#
_cell.length_a   1.000
_cell.length_b   1.000
_cell.length_c   1.000
_cell.angle_alpha   90.00
_cell.angle_beta   90.00
_cell.angle_gamma   90.00
#
_symmetry.space_group_name_H-M   'P 1'
#
loop_
_entity.id
_entity.type
_entity.pdbx_description
1 polymer ?
#
loop_
_entity_poly.entity_id
_entity_poly.type
_entity_poly.pdbx_seq_one_letter_code
_entity_poly.pdbx_strand_id
1 'polypeptide(L)' 'MGVRATALIALVLTGAAGGCASYEAEPVSVYQWERKVEEVQRQDAERQRLCQTLDKESARYQRDCAGVKS' A
#
# COMPACT_ATOMS: atom_id res chain seq x y z
N MET A 1 -10.86 -3.42 37.89
CA MET A 1 -10.09 -3.88 36.71
C MET A 1 -11.03 -3.92 35.50
N GLY A 2 -11.30 -2.79 34.84
CA GLY A 2 -12.32 -2.75 33.76
C GLY A 2 -11.93 -1.94 32.53
N VAL A 3 -10.70 -1.45 32.46
CA VAL A 3 -10.27 -0.48 31.42
C VAL A 3 -9.41 -1.13 30.32
N ARG A 4 -9.01 -2.39 30.50
CA ARG A 4 -8.07 -3.08 29.60
C ARG A 4 -8.73 -3.71 28.38
N ALA A 5 -9.99 -4.15 28.50
CA ALA A 5 -10.69 -4.83 27.41
C ALA A 5 -11.21 -3.85 26.34
N THR A 6 -11.64 -2.66 26.73
CA THR A 6 -12.18 -1.64 25.81
C THR A 6 -11.10 -1.00 24.93
N ALA A 7 -9.86 -0.88 25.42
CA ALA A 7 -8.75 -0.31 24.64
C ALA A 7 -8.33 -1.22 23.45
N LEU A 8 -8.49 -2.54 23.58
CA LEU A 8 -8.11 -3.49 22.55
C LEU A 8 -9.10 -3.53 21.38
N ILE A 9 -10.39 -3.31 21.64
CA ILE A 9 -11.42 -3.32 20.60
C ILE A 9 -11.30 -2.08 19.69
N ALA A 10 -10.91 -0.93 20.26
CA ALA A 10 -10.72 0.29 19.49
C ALA A 10 -9.54 0.22 18.49
N LEU A 11 -8.50 -0.58 18.80
CA LEU A 11 -7.32 -0.71 17.93
C LEU A 11 -7.58 -1.59 16.69
N VAL A 12 -8.52 -2.53 16.75
CA VAL A 12 -8.84 -3.42 15.62
C VAL A 12 -9.68 -2.68 14.56
N LEU A 13 -10.54 -1.76 14.98
CA LEU A 13 -11.42 -1.02 14.07
C LEU A 13 -10.69 0.01 13.20
N THR A 14 -9.58 0.59 13.66
CA THR A 14 -8.78 1.54 12.87
C THR A 14 -7.87 0.85 11.84
N GLY A 15 -7.56 -0.43 12.02
CA GLY A 15 -6.76 -1.20 11.05
C GLY A 15 -7.50 -1.54 9.75
N ALA A 16 -8.84 -1.59 9.78
CA ALA A 16 -9.65 -1.93 8.61
C ALA A 16 -9.87 -0.74 7.65
N ALA A 17 -9.52 0.49 8.03
CA ALA A 17 -9.62 1.66 7.17
C ALA A 17 -8.42 1.82 6.21
N GLY A 18 -7.35 1.04 6.41
CA GLY A 18 -6.17 1.00 5.55
C GLY A 18 -6.33 0.00 4.41
N GLY A 19 -7.18 0.33 3.43
CA GLY A 19 -7.25 -0.41 2.18
C GLY A 19 -8.50 -1.28 2.06
N CYS A 20 -9.59 -0.68 1.59
CA CYS A 20 -10.55 -1.42 0.77
C CYS A 20 -9.78 -1.91 -0.48
N ALA A 21 -9.10 -3.04 -0.38
CA ALA A 21 -8.65 -3.76 -1.55
C ALA A 21 -9.93 -4.23 -2.24
N SER A 22 -10.40 -3.46 -3.22
CA SER A 22 -11.49 -3.89 -4.10
C SER A 22 -11.13 -5.28 -4.59
N TYR A 23 -12.01 -6.25 -4.36
CA TYR A 23 -11.82 -7.58 -4.90
C TYR A 23 -11.83 -7.45 -6.42
N GLU A 24 -10.64 -7.45 -7.01
CA GLU A 24 -10.46 -7.42 -8.44
C GLU A 24 -10.20 -8.85 -8.88
N ALA A 25 -11.11 -9.37 -9.70
CA ALA A 25 -11.02 -10.74 -10.19
C ALA A 25 -9.62 -11.00 -10.76
N GLU A 26 -9.03 -12.12 -10.37
CA GLU A 26 -7.72 -12.50 -10.91
C GLU A 26 -7.85 -12.78 -12.41
N PRO A 27 -6.85 -12.35 -13.21
CA PRO A 27 -6.89 -12.58 -14.64
C PRO A 27 -6.87 -14.09 -14.94
N VAL A 28 -7.78 -14.53 -15.81
CA VAL A 28 -8.02 -15.95 -16.11
C VAL A 28 -7.25 -16.43 -17.35
N SER A 29 -6.52 -15.54 -18.02
CA SER A 29 -5.67 -15.87 -19.17
C SER A 29 -4.27 -15.27 -19.05
N VAL A 30 -3.30 -15.87 -19.75
CA VAL A 30 -1.90 -15.42 -19.75
C VAL A 30 -1.78 -13.97 -20.24
N TYR A 31 -2.45 -13.60 -21.32
CA TYR A 31 -2.45 -12.22 -21.83
C TYR A 31 -3.05 -11.22 -20.84
N GLN A 32 -4.08 -11.62 -20.09
CA GLN A 32 -4.65 -10.76 -19.05
C GLN A 32 -3.66 -10.58 -17.87
N TRP A 33 -2.90 -11.62 -17.54
CA TRP A 33 -1.80 -11.53 -16.57
C TRP A 33 -0.70 -10.59 -17.04
N GLU A 34 -0.25 -10.72 -18.30
CA GLU A 34 0.79 -9.86 -18.87
C GLU A 34 0.40 -8.38 -18.78
N ARG A 35 -0.83 -8.04 -19.18
CA ARG A 35 -1.32 -6.65 -19.07
C ARG A 35 -1.39 -6.14 -17.63
N LYS A 36 -1.79 -7.01 -16.69
CA LYS A 36 -1.83 -6.66 -15.26
C LYS A 36 -0.42 -6.39 -14.73
N VAL A 37 0.56 -7.21 -15.11
CA VAL A 37 1.97 -7.03 -14.72
C VAL A 37 2.53 -5.73 -15.31
N GLU A 38 2.25 -5.44 -16.58
CA GLU A 38 2.68 -4.20 -17.23
C GLU A 38 2.13 -2.96 -16.51
N GLU A 39 0.85 -2.97 -16.17
CA GLU A 39 0.21 -1.88 -15.41
C GLU A 39 0.88 -1.68 -14.04
N VAL A 40 1.10 -2.78 -13.29
CA VAL A 40 1.76 -2.73 -11.99
C VAL A 40 3.19 -2.18 -12.12
N GLN A 41 3.95 -2.63 -13.12
CA GLN A 41 5.30 -2.13 -13.35
C GLN A 41 5.31 -0.64 -13.67
N ARG A 42 4.35 -0.15 -14.45
CA ARG A 42 4.23 1.29 -14.74
C ARG A 42 3.96 2.08 -13.46
N GLN A 43 2.99 1.67 -12.65
CA GLN A 43 2.65 2.33 -11.40
C GLN A 43 3.81 2.29 -10.39
N ASP A 44 4.54 1.18 -10.33
CA ASP A 44 5.72 1.04 -9.48
C ASP A 44 6.86 1.96 -9.93
N ALA A 45 7.08 2.09 -11.25
CA ALA A 45 8.08 3.00 -11.80
C ALA A 45 7.72 4.47 -11.53
N GLU A 46 6.44 4.83 -11.66
CA GLU A 46 5.96 6.18 -11.31
C GLU A 46 6.18 6.47 -9.82
N ARG A 47 5.81 5.52 -8.95
CA ARG A 47 6.05 5.64 -7.50
C ARG A 47 7.53 5.82 -7.19
N GLN A 48 8.41 5.04 -7.82
CA GLN A 48 9.85 5.18 -7.66
C GLN A 48 10.34 6.58 -8.08
N ARG A 49 9.88 7.10 -9.22
CA ARG A 49 10.25 8.45 -9.70
C ARG A 49 9.83 9.53 -8.71
N LEU A 50 8.62 9.46 -8.17
CA LEU A 50 8.14 10.39 -7.16
C LEU A 50 8.98 10.29 -5.87
N CYS A 51 9.29 9.08 -5.43
CA CYS A 51 10.10 8.86 -4.23
C CYS A 51 11.56 9.30 -4.38
N GLN A 52 12.11 9.31 -5.60
CA GLN A 52 13.47 9.82 -5.85
C GLN A 52 13.59 11.34 -5.72
N THR A 53 12.51 12.08 -5.95
CA THR A 53 12.52 13.55 -5.82
C THR A 53 12.22 14.02 -4.39
N LEU A 54 11.70 13.12 -3.55
CA LEU A 54 11.40 13.39 -2.16
C LEU A 54 12.66 13.27 -1.29
N ASP A 55 12.78 14.17 -0.32
CA ASP A 55 13.83 14.09 0.68
C ASP A 55 13.62 12.86 1.59
N LYS A 56 14.69 12.07 1.78
CA LYS A 56 14.61 10.77 2.48
C LYS A 56 14.35 10.91 3.98
N GLU A 57 14.70 12.04 4.58
CA GLU A 57 14.45 12.34 6.00
C GLU A 57 13.06 12.94 6.22
N SER A 58 12.39 13.38 5.15
CA SER A 58 11.05 13.93 5.26
C SER A 58 10.04 12.90 5.78
N ALA A 59 9.16 13.37 6.68
CA ALA A 59 8.05 12.58 7.18
C ALA A 59 7.14 12.05 6.05
N ARG A 60 7.12 12.73 4.90
CA ARG A 60 6.37 12.30 3.72
C ARG A 60 7.00 11.08 3.06
N TYR A 61 8.31 11.07 2.86
CA TYR A 61 9.03 9.90 2.33
C TYR A 61 8.83 8.67 3.24
N GLN A 62 8.91 8.86 4.56
CA GLN A 62 8.69 7.76 5.51
C GLN A 62 7.27 7.17 5.48
N ARG A 63 6.25 7.96 5.13
CA ARG A 63 4.87 7.46 5.00
C ARG A 63 4.60 6.81 3.64
N ASP A 64 5.04 7.46 2.57
CA ASP A 64 4.56 7.13 1.21
C ASP A 64 5.57 6.26 0.43
N CYS A 65 6.84 6.28 0.82
CA CYS A 65 7.96 5.66 0.09
C CYS A 65 8.71 4.58 0.89
N ALA A 66 8.29 4.27 2.12
CA ALA A 66 8.92 3.25 2.94
C ALA A 66 8.85 1.88 2.24
N GLY A 67 10.02 1.31 1.90
CA GLY A 67 10.13 0.01 1.22
C GLY A 67 10.25 0.10 -0.31
N VAL A 68 10.23 1.30 -0.90
CA VAL A 68 10.64 1.47 -2.30
C VAL A 68 12.15 1.23 -2.39
N LYS A 69 12.58 0.26 -3.21
CA LYS A 69 14.01 0.00 -3.45
C LYS A 69 14.63 1.26 -4.10
N SER A 70 15.54 1.88 -3.36
CA SER A 70 16.37 3.01 -3.78
C SER A 70 17.54 2.56 -4.63
#